data_AF-A0A958SNV4-F1
#
_entry.id   AF-A0A958SNV4-F1
#
_cell.length_a   1.000
_cell.length_b   1.000
_cell.length_c   1.000
_cell.angle_alpha   90.00
_cell.angle_beta   90.00
_cell.angle_gamma   90.00
#
_symmetry.space_group_name_H-M   'P 1'
#
loop_
_entity.id
_entity.type
_entity.pdbx_description
1 polymer ?
#
loop_
_entity_poly.entity_id
_entity_poly.type
_entity_poly.pdbx_seq_one_letter_code
_entity_poly.pdbx_strand_id
1 'polypeptide(L)'
;MIHTDKQKYSEFIMNSIDYLEKHGFENIKADVDGFESPKSYFKKGSDISVTPDITEEKEGRKHIFDISLKSTKPDLLKSKWVFLNTL
;
A
#
# COMPACT_ATOMS: atom_id res chain seq x y z
N MET A 1 -2.78 3.47 -4.61
CA MET A 1 -2.97 4.89 -5.05
C MET A 1 -1.61 5.54 -5.28
N ILE A 2 -1.49 6.69 -5.96
CA ILE A 2 -0.18 7.38 -6.06
C ILE A 2 0.10 8.19 -4.79
N HIS A 3 1.38 8.44 -4.48
CA HIS A 3 1.80 9.08 -3.24
C HIS A 3 1.12 10.45 -2.99
N THR A 4 0.93 11.26 -4.02
CA THR A 4 0.28 12.57 -3.90
C THR A 4 -1.19 12.49 -3.51
N ASP A 5 -1.84 11.35 -3.72
CA ASP A 5 -3.26 11.15 -3.40
C ASP A 5 -3.42 10.68 -1.94
N LYS A 6 -2.35 10.25 -1.26
CA LYS A 6 -2.42 9.57 0.04
C LYS A 6 -2.97 10.45 1.16
N GLN A 7 -2.55 11.70 1.25
CA GLN A 7 -3.08 12.62 2.28
C GLN A 7 -4.58 12.85 2.14
N LYS A 8 -5.10 12.82 0.92
CA LYS A 8 -6.53 13.01 0.66
C LYS A 8 -7.37 11.79 1.05
N TYR A 9 -6.76 10.60 1.08
CA TYR A 9 -7.45 9.33 1.28
C TYR A 9 -6.94 8.57 2.51
N SER A 10 -6.30 9.25 3.46
CA SER A 10 -5.84 8.67 4.72
C SER A 10 -6.98 8.04 5.51
N GLU A 11 -8.16 8.67 5.53
CA GLU A 11 -9.36 8.10 6.14
C GLU A 11 -9.77 6.76 5.52
N PHE A 12 -9.64 6.62 4.20
CA PHE A 12 -9.95 5.37 3.52
C PHE A 12 -8.94 4.27 3.86
N ILE A 13 -7.66 4.63 4.02
CA ILE A 13 -6.63 3.69 4.49
C ILE A 13 -6.95 3.25 5.93
N MET A 14 -7.29 4.17 6.83
CA MET A 14 -7.67 3.85 8.20
C MET A 14 -8.90 2.92 8.26
N ASN A 15 -9.96 3.22 7.50
CA ASN A 15 -11.13 2.35 7.41
C ASN A 15 -10.80 0.95 6.87
N SER A 16 -9.81 0.86 5.96
CA SER A 16 -9.35 -0.42 5.43
C SER A 16 -8.57 -1.20 6.48
N ILE A 17 -7.71 -0.55 7.27
CA ILE A 17 -6.99 -1.17 8.39
C ILE A 17 -8.00 -1.75 9.39
N ASP A 18 -8.99 -0.97 9.83
CA ASP A 18 -10.05 -1.42 10.73
C ASP A 18 -10.78 -2.67 10.20
N TYR A 19 -11.01 -2.71 8.89
CA TYR A 19 -11.61 -3.88 8.24
C TYR A 19 -10.68 -5.10 8.31
N LEU A 20 -9.39 -4.93 8.03
CA LEU A 20 -8.41 -6.00 8.05
C LEU A 20 -8.21 -6.56 9.47
N GLU A 21 -8.09 -5.70 10.48
CA GLU A 21 -7.99 -6.12 11.89
C GLU A 21 -9.19 -6.98 12.31
N LYS A 22 -10.42 -6.55 11.96
CA LYS A 22 -11.65 -7.30 12.23
C LYS A 22 -11.69 -8.66 11.53
N HIS A 23 -10.95 -8.83 10.43
CA HIS A 23 -10.84 -10.09 9.70
C HIS A 23 -9.66 -10.96 10.15
N GLY A 24 -9.00 -10.61 11.26
CA GLY A 24 -7.94 -11.41 11.87
C GLY A 24 -6.60 -11.32 11.14
N PHE A 25 -6.34 -10.18 10.50
CA PHE A 25 -5.00 -9.86 10.05
C PHE A 25 -4.21 -9.15 11.16
N GLU A 26 -2.91 -9.41 11.19
CA GLU A 26 -2.00 -9.00 12.26
C GLU A 26 -0.75 -8.32 11.67
N ASN A 27 0.07 -7.70 12.53
CA ASN A 27 1.32 -7.03 12.13
C ASN A 27 1.12 -5.97 11.03
N ILE A 28 0.02 -5.22 11.11
CA ILE A 28 -0.36 -4.24 10.08
C ILE A 28 0.63 -3.07 10.08
N LYS A 29 1.16 -2.79 8.89
CA LYS A 29 1.97 -1.61 8.55
C LYS A 29 1.24 -0.84 7.47
N ALA A 30 1.18 0.48 7.58
CA ALA A 30 0.44 1.31 6.66
C ALA A 30 1.15 2.62 6.39
N ASP A 31 1.05 3.12 5.16
CA ASP A 31 1.66 4.38 4.74
C ASP A 31 0.75 5.58 5.10
N VAL A 32 0.43 5.68 6.40
CA VAL A 32 -0.36 6.75 7.03
C VAL A 32 0.17 7.05 8.43
N ASP A 33 -0.10 8.25 8.93
CA ASP A 33 0.32 8.67 10.27
C ASP A 33 -0.29 7.75 11.35
N GLY A 34 0.52 7.41 12.35
CA GLY A 34 0.10 6.53 13.46
C GLY A 34 0.43 5.05 13.26
N PHE A 35 0.91 4.64 12.08
CA PHE A 35 1.33 3.27 11.79
C PHE A 35 2.81 3.19 11.41
N GLU A 36 3.41 2.02 11.57
CA GLU A 36 4.73 1.75 10.99
C GLU A 36 4.60 1.75 9.47
N SER A 37 5.47 2.48 8.77
CA SER A 37 5.47 2.51 7.31
C SER A 37 5.88 1.16 6.73
N PRO A 38 5.21 0.67 5.67
CA PRO A 38 5.60 -0.53 4.96
C PRO A 38 6.99 -0.41 4.34
N LYS A 39 7.62 -1.56 4.09
CA LYS A 39 8.87 -1.60 3.35
C LYS A 39 8.67 -1.05 1.93
N SER A 40 9.50 -0.07 1.55
CA SER A 40 9.60 0.38 0.16
C SER A 40 10.48 -0.54 -0.68
N TYR A 41 10.15 -0.65 -1.96
CA TYR A 41 10.88 -1.45 -2.94
C TYR A 41 11.45 -0.57 -4.03
N PHE A 42 12.72 -0.76 -4.35
CA PHE A 42 13.38 -0.08 -5.45
C PHE A 42 13.33 -0.94 -6.70
N LYS A 43 12.79 -0.38 -7.79
CA LYS A 43 12.82 -1.05 -9.08
C LYS A 43 14.25 -1.01 -9.64
N LYS A 44 14.90 -2.17 -9.68
CA LYS A 44 16.28 -2.32 -10.16
C LYS A 44 16.47 -1.67 -11.53
N GLY A 45 17.52 -0.86 -11.68
CA GLY A 45 17.83 -0.13 -12.92
C GLY A 45 16.97 1.13 -13.14
N SER A 46 16.29 1.63 -12.10
CA SER A 46 15.58 2.90 -12.13
C SER A 46 15.56 3.55 -10.74
N ASP A 47 15.32 4.86 -10.70
CA ASP A 47 15.17 5.61 -9.44
C ASP A 47 13.74 5.53 -8.88
N ILE A 48 12.95 4.55 -9.33
CA ILE A 48 11.55 4.40 -8.92
C ILE A 48 11.50 3.58 -7.62
N SER A 49 11.03 4.22 -6.56
CA SER A 49 10.65 3.57 -5.31
C SER A 49 9.14 3.38 -5.24
N VAL A 50 8.72 2.17 -4.84
CA VAL A 50 7.31 1.80 -4.67
C VAL A 50 7.08 1.35 -3.24
N THR A 51 6.23 2.08 -2.52
CA THR A 51 5.73 1.69 -1.20
C THR A 51 4.28 1.22 -1.33
N PRO A 52 3.95 0.00 -0.87
CA PRO A 52 2.57 -0.42 -0.72
C PRO A 52 1.76 0.52 0.18
N ASP A 53 0.44 0.46 0.07
CA ASP A 53 -0.42 1.24 0.96
C ASP A 53 -0.56 0.55 2.34
N ILE A 54 -0.74 -0.77 2.37
CA ILE A 54 -0.82 -1.58 3.60
C ILE A 54 -0.07 -2.91 3.40
N THR A 55 0.65 -3.37 4.42
CA THR A 55 1.21 -4.73 4.49
C THR A 55 0.91 -5.37 5.83
N GLU A 56 0.63 -6.67 5.83
CA GLU A 56 0.19 -7.38 7.03
C GLU A 56 0.52 -8.88 6.96
N GLU A 57 0.17 -9.60 8.01
CA GLU A 57 0.34 -11.04 8.12
C GLU A 57 -0.98 -11.71 8.52
N LYS A 58 -1.28 -12.86 7.91
CA LYS A 58 -2.37 -13.73 8.34
C LYS A 58 -2.00 -15.17 8.02
N GLU A 59 -2.20 -16.05 9.00
CA GLU A 59 -1.89 -17.49 8.88
C GLU A 59 -0.44 -17.75 8.41
N GLY A 60 0.51 -16.94 8.91
CA GLY A 60 1.94 -17.03 8.55
C GLY A 60 2.28 -16.55 7.14
N ARG A 61 1.34 -15.92 6.43
CA ARG A 61 1.54 -15.37 5.08
C ARG A 61 1.48 -13.87 5.11
N LYS A 62 2.45 -13.25 4.43
CA LYS A 62 2.48 -11.81 4.22
C LYS A 62 1.56 -11.41 3.08
N HIS A 63 0.79 -10.36 3.29
CA HIS A 63 -0.11 -9.81 2.30
C HIS A 63 0.23 -8.35 2.04
N ILE A 64 0.00 -7.92 0.80
CA ILE A 64 0.21 -6.55 0.33
C ILE A 64 -1.12 -6.07 -0.21
N PHE A 65 -1.63 -4.96 0.33
CA PHE A 65 -2.84 -4.31 -0.15
C PHE A 65 -2.50 -2.94 -0.73
N ASP A 66 -2.93 -2.70 -1.97
CA ASP A 66 -2.82 -1.40 -2.62
C ASP A 66 -4.21 -0.86 -2.98
N ILE A 67 -4.53 0.32 -2.47
CA ILE A 67 -5.86 0.90 -2.60
C ILE A 67 -5.92 1.72 -3.89
N SER A 68 -6.75 1.27 -4.81
CA SER A 68 -6.68 1.68 -6.21
C SER A 68 -7.74 2.71 -6.56
N LEU A 69 -7.47 3.98 -6.27
CA LEU A 69 -8.34 5.10 -6.63
C LEU A 69 -7.93 5.68 -7.98
N LYS A 70 -8.91 6.18 -8.75
CA LYS A 70 -8.65 6.87 -10.02
C LYS A 70 -7.72 8.06 -9.75
N SER A 71 -6.59 8.08 -10.44
CA SER A 71 -5.59 9.13 -10.31
C SER A 71 -5.55 10.00 -11.56
N THR A 72 -5.16 11.26 -11.39
CA THR A 72 -4.85 12.19 -12.49
C THR A 72 -3.58 11.77 -13.25
N LYS A 73 -2.77 10.85 -12.68
CA LYS A 73 -1.57 10.26 -13.32
C LYS A 73 -1.74 8.74 -13.47
N PRO A 74 -2.56 8.26 -14.42
CA PRO A 74 -2.90 6.84 -14.55
C PRO A 74 -1.70 5.93 -14.85
N ASP A 75 -0.68 6.41 -15.56
CA ASP A 75 0.50 5.61 -15.89
C ASP A 75 1.35 5.29 -14.66
N LEU A 76 1.44 6.20 -13.70
CA LEU A 76 2.13 5.97 -12.43
C LEU A 76 1.36 4.96 -11.57
N LEU A 77 0.04 5.09 -11.52
CA LEU A 77 -0.83 4.14 -10.83
C LEU A 77 -0.70 2.74 -11.42
N LYS A 78 -0.78 2.61 -12.75
CA LYS A 78 -0.58 1.35 -13.47
C LYS A 78 0.80 0.77 -13.21
N SER A 79 1.85 1.59 -13.30
CA SER A 79 3.23 1.15 -13.07
C SER A 79 3.43 0.61 -11.64
N LYS A 80 2.79 1.25 -10.65
CA LYS A 80 2.78 0.77 -9.26
C LYS A 80 2.16 -0.63 -9.16
N TRP A 81 0.98 -0.84 -9.75
CA TRP A 81 0.30 -2.15 -9.70
C TRP A 81 1.08 -3.25 -10.38
N VAL A 82 1.59 -2.98 -11.59
CA VAL A 82 2.41 -3.94 -12.33
C VAL A 82 3.64 -4.32 -11.51
N PHE A 83 4.27 -3.37 -10.84
CA PHE A 83 5.41 -3.64 -9.97
C PHE A 83 5.04 -4.52 -8.77
N LEU A 84 4.02 -4.15 -8.00
CA LEU A 84 3.61 -4.88 -6.80
C LEU A 84 3.15 -6.31 -7.11
N ASN A 85 2.57 -6.55 -8.29
CA ASN A 85 2.16 -7.89 -8.75
C ASN A 85 3.35 -8.83 -9.08
N THR A 86 4.58 -8.31 -9.12
CA THR A 86 5.79 -9.11 -9.39
C THR A 86 6.57 -9.50 -8.14
N LEU A 87 6.13 -9.04 -6.96
CA LEU A 87 6.72 -9.36 -5.65
C LEU A 87 6.20 -10.69 -5.12
#